data_AF-A0A9P9QFZ4-F1
#
_entry.id   AF-A0A9P9QFZ4-F1
#
_cell.length_a   1.000
_cell.length_b   1.000
_cell.length_c   1.000
_cell.angle_alpha   90.00
_cell.angle_beta   90.00
_cell.angle_gamma   90.00
#
_symmetry.space_group_name_H-M   'P 1'
#
loop_
_entity.id
_entity.type
_entity.pdbx_description
1 polymer ?
#
loop_
_entity_poly.entity_id
_entity_poly.type
_entity_poly.pdbx_seq_one_letter_code
_entity_poly.pdbx_strand_id
1 'polypeptide(L)'
;MTQPAADPVKTPPHTPPDTVFEGTPITSPRSLRQLSVFFLGGACLLASTAITRKAVWRRQLRVMPKFYEPNTNPHEYFSPFHDAIQALNMATMNCTSVGIMAVGGVMWTFDIANLKEAQASLRRRLNYDSIYKSEDDIPRNFSELIAASGEMRIQYDENEETNDKSQ
;
A
#
# COMPACT_ATOMS: atom_id res chain seq x y z
N MET A 1 -6.26 -0.11 73.45
CA MET A 1 -6.13 -1.06 72.32
C MET A 1 -5.97 -0.24 71.05
N THR A 2 -4.75 -0.10 70.57
CA THR A 2 -4.37 0.72 69.41
C THR A 2 -4.35 -0.14 68.15
N GLN A 3 -5.19 0.19 67.18
CA GLN A 3 -5.24 -0.48 65.88
C GLN A 3 -4.19 0.15 64.94
N PRO A 4 -3.29 -0.62 64.32
CA PRO A 4 -2.38 -0.08 63.32
C PRO A 4 -3.11 0.13 61.99
N ALA A 5 -2.85 1.27 61.36
CA ALA A 5 -3.33 1.62 60.04
C ALA A 5 -2.70 0.71 58.98
N ALA A 6 -3.52 0.15 58.09
CA ALA A 6 -3.06 -0.62 56.95
C ALA A 6 -2.59 0.33 55.83
N ASP A 7 -1.38 0.10 55.33
CA ASP A 7 -0.82 0.82 54.18
C ASP A 7 -1.62 0.50 52.89
N PRO A 8 -1.82 1.47 51.99
CA PRO A 8 -2.44 1.21 50.69
C PRO A 8 -1.47 0.45 49.78
N VAL A 9 -1.89 -0.75 49.39
CA VAL A 9 -1.24 -1.59 48.37
C VAL A 9 -1.11 -0.80 47.07
N LYS A 10 0.13 -0.47 46.69
CA LYS A 10 0.46 0.00 45.33
C LYS A 10 0.21 -1.14 44.35
N THR A 11 -0.79 -0.97 43.49
CA THR A 11 -0.99 -1.80 42.30
C THR A 11 0.23 -1.66 41.36
N PRO A 12 0.71 -2.76 40.75
CA PRO A 12 1.79 -2.70 39.78
C PRO A 12 1.36 -1.91 38.52
N PRO A 13 2.31 -1.27 37.82
CA PRO A 13 2.03 -0.49 36.62
C PRO A 13 1.44 -1.39 35.53
N HIS A 14 0.30 -0.97 35.00
CA HIS A 14 -0.34 -1.57 33.85
C HIS A 14 0.55 -1.33 32.62
N THR A 15 1.37 -2.30 32.25
CA THR A 15 2.04 -2.30 30.95
C THR A 15 0.94 -2.24 29.87
N PRO A 16 0.96 -1.28 28.94
CA PRO A 16 0.02 -1.31 27.82
C PRO A 16 0.29 -2.59 27.02
N PRO A 17 -0.75 -3.34 26.62
CA PRO A 17 -0.55 -4.54 25.82
C PRO A 17 0.11 -4.15 24.50
N ASP A 18 1.16 -4.90 24.13
CA ASP A 18 1.74 -4.87 22.81
C ASP A 18 0.61 -4.95 21.78
N THR A 19 0.46 -3.91 20.97
CA THR A 19 -0.52 -3.88 19.88
C THR A 19 -0.01 -4.78 18.77
N VAL A 20 -0.11 -6.09 19.00
CA VAL A 20 -0.08 -7.10 17.95
C VAL A 20 -1.16 -6.67 16.96
N PHE A 21 -0.75 -6.46 15.71
CA PHE A 21 -1.66 -6.15 14.60
C PHE A 21 -2.66 -7.30 14.46
N GLU A 22 -3.77 -7.23 15.19
CA GLU A 22 -4.96 -8.01 14.92
C GLU A 22 -5.59 -7.37 13.69
N GLY A 23 -5.10 -7.76 12.51
CA GLY A 23 -5.64 -7.31 11.23
C GLY A 23 -7.14 -7.49 11.26
N THR A 24 -7.90 -6.43 10.98
CA THR A 24 -9.34 -6.52 11.06
C THR A 24 -9.81 -7.63 10.10
N PRO A 25 -10.73 -8.51 10.53
CA PRO A 25 -11.17 -9.61 9.69
C PRO A 25 -11.73 -9.03 8.40
N ILE A 26 -11.35 -9.64 7.27
CA ILE A 26 -11.77 -9.28 5.90
C ILE A 26 -13.30 -9.10 5.75
N THR A 27 -14.09 -9.69 6.65
CA THR A 27 -15.56 -9.62 6.70
C THR A 27 -16.11 -8.52 7.63
N SER A 28 -15.27 -7.71 8.27
CA SER A 28 -15.70 -6.59 9.12
C SER A 28 -16.48 -5.55 8.30
N PRO A 29 -17.54 -4.93 8.85
CA PRO A 29 -18.31 -3.89 8.17
C PRO A 29 -17.46 -2.68 7.74
N ARG A 30 -16.29 -2.46 8.36
CA ARG A 30 -15.30 -1.44 7.96
C ARG A 30 -14.58 -1.81 6.66
N SER A 31 -14.07 -3.04 6.56
CA SER A 31 -13.42 -3.60 5.37
C SER A 31 -14.38 -3.59 4.17
N LEU A 32 -15.65 -3.96 4.37
CA LEU A 32 -16.65 -3.96 3.30
C LEU A 32 -16.93 -2.57 2.72
N ARG A 33 -16.84 -1.51 3.54
CA ARG A 33 -16.97 -0.12 3.06
C ARG A 33 -15.76 0.34 2.25
N GLN A 34 -14.55 -0.12 2.60
CA GLN A 34 -13.34 0.17 1.82
C GLN A 34 -13.33 -0.61 0.50
N LEU A 35 -13.77 -1.87 0.56
CA LEU A 35 -13.91 -2.77 -0.59
C LEU A 35 -14.98 -2.28 -1.60
N SER A 36 -16.01 -1.58 -1.14
CA SER A 36 -17.05 -1.05 -2.04
C SER A 36 -16.52 0.01 -3.00
N VAL A 37 -15.54 0.83 -2.58
CA VAL A 37 -14.88 1.83 -3.44
C VAL A 37 -14.07 1.12 -4.53
N PHE A 38 -13.37 0.04 -4.17
CA PHE A 38 -12.67 -0.81 -5.14
C PHE A 38 -13.65 -1.42 -6.16
N PHE A 39 -14.76 -2.00 -5.68
CA PHE A 39 -15.76 -2.58 -6.56
C PHE A 39 -16.48 -1.55 -7.42
N LEU A 40 -16.71 -0.34 -6.92
CA LEU A 40 -17.26 0.75 -7.71
C LEU A 40 -16.31 1.11 -8.86
N GLY A 41 -15.02 1.24 -8.59
CA GLY A 41 -13.99 1.45 -9.61
C GLY A 41 -13.96 0.32 -10.63
N GLY A 42 -13.94 -0.94 -10.16
CA GLY A 42 -13.95 -2.13 -11.01
C GLY A 42 -15.21 -2.26 -11.86
N ALA A 43 -16.39 -1.99 -11.31
CA ALA A 43 -17.65 -2.00 -12.04
C ALA A 43 -17.69 -0.91 -13.13
N CYS A 44 -17.22 0.30 -12.80
CA CYS A 44 -17.09 1.39 -13.77
C CYS A 44 -16.13 1.04 -14.91
N LEU A 45 -14.98 0.44 -14.57
CA LEU A 45 -13.98 -0.01 -15.55
C LEU A 45 -14.55 -1.09 -16.49
N LEU A 46 -15.24 -2.09 -15.93
CA LEU A 46 -15.88 -3.15 -16.71
C LEU A 46 -16.96 -2.60 -17.63
N ALA A 47 -17.80 -1.70 -17.13
CA ALA A 47 -18.85 -1.05 -17.92
C ALA A 47 -18.25 -0.23 -19.07
N SER A 48 -17.25 0.61 -18.80
CA SER A 48 -16.59 1.44 -19.81
C SER A 48 -15.91 0.57 -20.87
N THR A 49 -15.14 -0.45 -20.46
CA THR A 49 -14.46 -1.38 -21.36
C THR A 49 -15.44 -2.17 -22.23
N ALA A 50 -16.56 -2.63 -21.68
CA ALA A 50 -17.59 -3.33 -22.43
C ALA A 50 -18.23 -2.45 -23.51
N ILE A 51 -18.49 -1.17 -23.18
CA ILE A 51 -19.02 -0.19 -24.13
C ILE A 51 -18.01 0.07 -25.25
N THR A 52 -16.73 0.28 -24.93
CA THR A 52 -15.67 0.46 -25.91
C THR A 52 -15.54 -0.74 -26.82
N ARG A 53 -15.52 -1.96 -26.26
CA ARG A 53 -15.43 -3.21 -27.04
C ARG A 53 -16.61 -3.35 -28.00
N LYS A 54 -17.84 -3.07 -27.55
CA LYS A 54 -19.04 -3.09 -28.40
C LYS A 54 -19.00 -2.02 -29.50
N ALA A 55 -18.45 -0.84 -29.21
CA ALA A 55 -18.29 0.23 -30.19
C ALA A 55 -17.26 -0.13 -31.27
N VAL A 56 -16.09 -0.62 -30.87
CA VAL A 56 -15.02 -1.08 -31.78
C VAL A 56 -15.50 -2.24 -32.63
N TRP A 57 -16.19 -3.23 -32.04
CA TRP A 57 -16.75 -4.37 -32.78
C TRP A 57 -17.72 -3.91 -33.89
N ARG A 58 -18.63 -2.98 -33.57
CA ARG A 58 -19.54 -2.41 -34.57
C ARG A 58 -18.82 -1.61 -35.65
N ARG A 59 -17.71 -0.95 -35.32
CA ARG A 59 -16.87 -0.24 -36.29
C ARG A 59 -16.12 -1.22 -37.19
N GLN A 60 -15.52 -2.27 -36.64
CA GLN A 60 -14.84 -3.30 -37.40
C GLN A 60 -15.78 -4.00 -38.40
N LEU A 61 -17.01 -4.30 -37.99
CA LEU A 61 -18.03 -4.85 -38.89
C LEU A 61 -18.41 -3.91 -40.06
N ARG A 62 -18.29 -2.59 -39.89
CA ARG A 62 -18.53 -1.61 -40.96
C ARG A 62 -17.32 -1.42 -41.87
N VAL A 63 -16.12 -1.50 -41.32
CA VAL A 63 -14.87 -1.30 -42.06
C VAL A 63 -14.45 -2.57 -42.83
N MET A 64 -14.93 -3.75 -42.44
CA MET A 64 -14.62 -5.00 -43.13
C MET A 64 -15.19 -4.99 -44.56
N PRO A 65 -14.33 -4.94 -45.60
CA PRO A 65 -14.81 -4.89 -46.98
C PRO A 65 -15.43 -6.23 -47.37
N LYS A 66 -16.54 -6.21 -48.12
CA LYS A 66 -17.09 -7.43 -48.70
C LYS A 66 -16.23 -7.85 -49.90
N PHE A 67 -16.15 -9.16 -50.14
CA PHE A 67 -15.52 -9.68 -51.35
C PHE A 67 -16.22 -9.06 -52.58
N TYR A 68 -15.44 -8.44 -53.47
CA TYR A 68 -15.87 -7.74 -54.70
C TYR A 68 -16.45 -6.32 -54.55
N GLU A 69 -16.23 -5.65 -53.42
CA GLU A 69 -16.61 -4.25 -53.26
C GLU A 69 -15.61 -3.30 -53.97
N PRO A 70 -16.05 -2.36 -54.83
CA PRO A 70 -15.15 -1.47 -55.53
C PRO A 70 -14.44 -0.51 -54.58
N ASN A 71 -13.10 -0.40 -54.71
CA ASN A 71 -12.23 0.51 -53.95
C ASN A 71 -12.49 2.02 -54.21
N THR A 72 -13.46 2.35 -55.07
CA THR A 72 -13.83 3.72 -55.45
C THR A 72 -15.06 4.21 -54.69
N ASN A 73 -15.34 3.63 -53.53
CA ASN A 73 -16.39 4.16 -52.69
C ASN A 73 -15.79 5.15 -51.67
N PRO A 74 -16.10 6.46 -51.72
CA PRO A 74 -15.78 7.39 -50.65
C PRO A 74 -16.70 7.10 -49.46
N HIS A 75 -16.60 5.89 -48.90
CA HIS A 75 -17.39 5.48 -47.76
C HIS A 75 -16.74 5.97 -46.48
N GLU A 76 -17.58 6.67 -45.72
CA GLU A 76 -17.36 7.26 -44.40
C GLU A 76 -16.51 8.54 -44.40
N TYR A 77 -17.20 9.65 -44.12
CA TYR A 77 -16.60 10.90 -43.65
C TYR A 77 -15.86 10.64 -42.33
N PHE A 78 -14.62 10.14 -42.43
CA PHE A 78 -13.71 10.05 -41.31
C PHE A 78 -13.26 11.47 -40.95
N SER A 79 -13.92 12.06 -39.95
CA SER A 79 -13.43 13.25 -39.27
C SER A 79 -12.37 12.83 -38.24
N PRO A 80 -11.07 13.07 -38.48
CA PRO A 80 -10.01 12.63 -37.56
C PRO A 80 -10.13 13.29 -36.20
N PHE A 81 -10.63 14.53 -36.18
CA PHE A 81 -10.84 15.30 -34.96
C PHE A 81 -11.96 14.72 -34.08
N HIS A 82 -13.08 14.31 -34.69
CA HIS A 82 -14.19 13.71 -33.94
C HIS A 82 -13.79 12.35 -33.35
N ASP A 83 -13.05 11.55 -34.11
CA ASP A 83 -12.54 10.25 -33.66
C ASP A 83 -11.54 10.42 -32.50
N ALA A 84 -10.65 11.41 -32.59
CA ALA A 84 -9.70 11.73 -31.51
C ALA A 84 -10.40 12.16 -30.21
N ILE A 85 -11.44 13.01 -30.28
CA ILE A 85 -12.23 13.42 -29.11
C ILE A 85 -12.94 12.21 -28.48
N GLN A 86 -13.54 11.36 -29.31
CA GLN A 86 -14.22 10.16 -28.82
C GLN A 86 -13.23 9.21 -28.14
N ALA A 87 -12.06 8.98 -28.74
CA ALA A 87 -11.00 8.17 -28.16
C ALA A 87 -10.47 8.75 -26.84
N LEU A 88 -10.27 10.08 -26.77
CA LEU A 88 -9.84 10.78 -25.56
C LEU A 88 -10.84 10.57 -24.41
N ASN A 89 -12.14 10.73 -24.67
CA ASN A 89 -13.17 10.55 -23.64
C ASN A 89 -13.24 9.08 -23.14
N MET A 90 -13.12 8.10 -24.05
CA MET A 90 -13.04 6.71 -23.63
C MET A 90 -11.79 6.42 -22.80
N ALA A 91 -10.65 7.00 -23.19
CA ALA A 91 -9.40 6.83 -22.47
C ALA A 91 -9.46 7.45 -21.06
N THR A 92 -10.02 8.65 -20.90
CA THR A 92 -10.14 9.30 -19.59
C THR A 92 -11.08 8.54 -18.67
N MET A 93 -12.19 8.01 -19.17
CA MET A 93 -13.11 7.19 -18.39
C MET A 93 -12.46 5.89 -17.90
N ASN A 94 -11.65 5.24 -18.75
CA ASN A 94 -10.86 4.06 -18.38
C ASN A 94 -9.76 4.41 -17.35
N CYS A 95 -9.00 5.50 -17.55
CA CYS A 95 -7.96 5.91 -16.59
C CYS A 95 -8.55 6.30 -15.23
N THR A 96 -9.67 7.03 -15.23
CA THR A 96 -10.35 7.45 -14.01
C THR A 96 -10.87 6.24 -13.23
N SER A 97 -11.46 5.26 -13.92
CA SER A 97 -11.95 4.03 -13.27
C SER A 97 -10.82 3.16 -12.72
N VAL A 98 -9.70 3.01 -13.44
CA VAL A 98 -8.47 2.38 -12.90
C VAL A 98 -7.96 3.13 -11.68
N GLY A 99 -7.97 4.47 -11.70
CA GLY A 99 -7.56 5.30 -10.58
C GLY A 99 -8.42 5.06 -9.33
N ILE A 100 -9.75 5.05 -9.48
CA ILE A 100 -10.69 4.77 -8.38
C ILE A 100 -10.47 3.35 -7.84
N MET A 101 -10.29 2.36 -8.73
CA MET A 101 -10.02 0.98 -8.36
C MET A 101 -8.70 0.87 -7.59
N ALA A 102 -7.63 1.50 -8.07
CA ALA A 102 -6.32 1.49 -7.42
C ALA A 102 -6.38 2.14 -6.04
N VAL A 103 -7.03 3.30 -5.91
CA VAL A 103 -7.23 3.97 -4.61
C VAL A 103 -8.04 3.09 -3.64
N GLY A 104 -9.14 2.49 -4.11
CA GLY A 104 -9.94 1.57 -3.30
C GLY A 104 -9.14 0.33 -2.87
N GLY A 105 -8.31 -0.22 -3.75
CA GLY A 105 -7.46 -1.38 -3.47
C GLY A 105 -6.35 -1.07 -2.47
N VAL A 106 -5.71 0.10 -2.59
CA VAL A 106 -4.74 0.58 -1.61
C VAL A 106 -5.42 0.79 -0.25
N MET A 107 -6.59 1.41 -0.21
CA MET A 107 -7.32 1.63 1.03
C MET A 107 -7.70 0.32 1.73
N TRP A 108 -8.04 -0.72 0.95
CA TRP A 108 -8.34 -2.06 1.47
C TRP A 108 -7.09 -2.82 1.93
N THR A 109 -6.02 -2.86 1.12
CA THR A 109 -4.80 -3.66 1.44
C THR A 109 -4.04 -3.15 2.66
N PHE A 110 -4.04 -1.84 2.90
CA PHE A 110 -3.32 -1.26 4.03
C PHE A 110 -4.20 -1.13 5.30
N ASP A 111 -5.49 -1.53 5.25
CA ASP A 111 -6.50 -1.32 6.32
C ASP A 111 -6.45 0.12 6.88
N ILE A 112 -6.19 1.10 5.99
CA ILE A 112 -6.14 2.51 6.34
C ILE A 112 -7.56 3.02 6.25
N ALA A 113 -8.24 3.24 7.38
CA ALA A 113 -9.49 4.01 7.35
C ALA A 113 -9.27 5.49 7.68
N ASN A 114 -8.07 5.87 8.14
CA ASN A 114 -7.73 7.27 8.44
C ASN A 114 -6.32 7.64 7.98
N LEU A 115 -6.15 8.89 7.54
CA LEU A 115 -4.84 9.48 7.18
C LEU A 115 -3.77 9.32 8.28
N LYS A 116 -4.19 9.34 9.56
CA LYS A 116 -3.28 9.13 10.71
C LYS A 116 -2.70 7.71 10.76
N GLU A 117 -3.48 6.69 10.38
CA GLU A 117 -3.01 5.29 10.33
C GLU A 117 -2.04 5.10 9.16
N ALA A 118 -2.31 5.74 8.02
CA ALA A 118 -1.39 5.78 6.88
C ALA A 118 -0.03 6.39 7.27
N GLN A 119 -0.08 7.55 7.96
CA GLN A 119 1.11 8.26 8.40
C GLN A 119 1.90 7.45 9.44
N ALA A 120 1.22 6.83 10.41
CA ALA A 120 1.87 5.98 11.41
C ALA A 120 2.52 4.75 10.79
N SER A 121 1.85 4.09 9.84
CA SER A 121 2.38 2.95 9.09
C SER A 121 3.59 3.34 8.24
N LEU A 122 3.52 4.48 7.54
CA LEU A 122 4.63 4.99 6.73
C LEU A 122 5.83 5.41 7.59
N ARG A 123 5.59 6.08 8.71
CA ARG A 123 6.65 6.49 9.66
C ARG A 123 7.34 5.28 10.28
N ARG A 124 6.60 4.21 10.58
CA ARG A 124 7.15 2.93 11.06
C ARG A 124 7.94 2.21 9.97
N ARG A 125 7.43 2.16 8.72
CA ARG A 125 8.14 1.56 7.58
C ARG A 125 9.42 2.29 7.19
N LEU A 126 9.45 3.61 7.36
CA LEU A 126 10.64 4.45 7.17
C LEU A 126 11.58 4.43 8.38
N ASN A 127 11.32 3.58 9.38
CA ASN A 127 12.15 3.43 10.58
C ASN A 127 12.43 4.74 11.32
N TYR A 128 11.52 5.72 11.22
CA TYR A 128 11.65 7.01 11.91
C TYR A 128 11.67 6.84 13.44
N ASP A 129 11.11 5.75 13.96
CA ASP A 129 11.21 5.37 15.38
C ASP A 129 12.65 5.03 15.77
N SER A 130 13.45 4.43 14.88
CA SER A 130 14.87 4.14 15.15
C SER A 130 15.75 5.39 15.05
N ILE A 131 15.42 6.31 14.14
CA ILE A 131 16.20 7.53 13.92
C ILE A 131 16.02 8.51 15.10
N TYR A 132 14.78 8.67 15.60
CA TYR A 132 14.53 9.50 16.78
C TYR A 132 14.95 8.83 18.10
N LYS A 133 14.87 7.48 18.20
CA LYS A 133 15.45 6.76 19.35
C LYS A 133 16.99 6.85 19.37
N SER A 134 17.62 6.98 18.20
CA SER A 134 19.06 7.20 18.08
C SER A 134 19.52 8.59 18.55
N GLU A 135 18.63 9.59 18.65
CA GLU A 135 18.97 10.89 19.25
C GLU A 135 19.08 10.82 20.78
N ASP A 136 18.36 9.89 21.43
CA ASP A 136 18.49 9.64 22.86
C ASP A 136 19.77 8.86 23.21
N ASP A 137 20.37 8.17 22.24
CA ASP A 137 21.67 7.46 22.33
C ASP A 137 22.87 8.33 21.89
N ILE A 138 22.67 9.63 21.63
CA ILE A 138 23.79 10.53 21.37
C ILE A 138 24.46 10.85 22.71
N PRO A 139 25.74 10.47 22.93
CA PRO A 139 26.44 10.72 24.18
C PRO A 139 26.47 12.22 24.45
N ARG A 140 25.74 12.66 25.49
CA ARG A 140 25.60 14.08 25.82
C ARG A 140 26.83 14.63 26.53
N ASN A 141 27.66 13.73 27.07
CA ASN A 141 28.86 14.05 27.82
C ASN A 141 30.08 13.32 27.25
N PHE A 142 31.24 13.97 27.31
CA PHE A 142 32.51 13.42 26.85
C PHE A 142 32.87 12.06 27.50
N SER A 143 32.46 11.86 28.75
CA SER A 143 32.61 10.58 29.47
C SER A 143 31.85 9.43 28.83
N GLU A 144 30.66 9.71 28.29
CA GLU A 144 29.79 8.76 27.63
C GLU A 144 30.31 8.42 26.22
N LEU A 145 30.89 9.43 25.55
CA LEU A 145 31.61 9.24 24.27
C LEU A 145 32.84 8.34 24.42
N ILE A 146 33.62 8.52 25.49
CA ILE A 146 34.78 7.66 25.78
C ILE A 146 34.33 6.23 26.09
N ALA A 147 33.27 6.05 26.88
CA ALA A 147 32.73 4.73 27.19
C ALA A 147 32.25 4.00 25.92
N ALA A 148 31.47 4.68 25.07
CA ALA A 148 31.00 4.13 23.80
C ALA A 148 32.16 3.78 22.84
N SER A 149 33.24 4.57 22.84
CA SER A 149 34.45 4.27 22.05
C SER A 149 35.24 3.06 22.55
N GLY A 150 35.12 2.73 23.85
CA GLY A 150 35.80 1.61 24.48
C GLY A 150 35.10 0.26 24.27
N GLU A 151 33.79 0.26 24.02
CA GLU A 151 33.00 -0.96 23.76
C GLU A 151 33.11 -1.49 22.32
N MET A 152 33.63 -0.70 21.38
CA MET A 152 33.92 -1.17 20.02
C MET A 152 35.23 -2.00 19.98
N ARG A 153 35.27 -3.10 20.73
CA ARG A 153 36.39 -4.04 20.73
C ARG A 153 35.96 -5.37 20.10
N ILE A 154 36.10 -5.41 18.78
CA ILE A 154 36.29 -6.55 17.88
C ILE A 154 35.76 -7.91 18.37
N GLN A 155 34.54 -8.27 17.95
CA GLN A 155 34.20 -9.69 17.80
C GLN A 155 35.00 -10.22 16.60
N TYR A 156 36.07 -10.96 16.89
CA TYR A 156 36.66 -11.85 15.89
C TYR A 156 35.76 -13.08 15.78
N ASP A 157 35.42 -13.39 14.53
CA ASP A 157 34.69 -14.56 14.09
C ASP A 157 35.44 -15.83 14.51
N GLU A 158 34.91 -16.56 15.49
CA GLU A 158 35.43 -17.86 15.92
C GLU A 158 34.49 -18.95 15.36
N ASN A 159 34.48 -19.09 14.03
CA ASN A 159 33.81 -20.19 13.32
C ASN A 159 34.55 -20.52 12.02
N GLU A 160 35.81 -20.94 12.09
CA GLU A 160 36.39 -21.76 11.02
C GLU A 160 37.61 -22.55 11.54
N GLU A 161 37.72 -23.80 11.09
CA GLU A 161 38.81 -24.77 11.33
C GLU A 161 38.73 -25.67 12.58
N THR A 162 37.58 -26.33 12.77
CA THR A 162 37.57 -27.72 13.28
C THR A 162 37.58 -28.70 12.10
N ASN A 163 38.69 -28.84 11.36
CA ASN A 163 38.97 -30.04 10.56
C ASN A 163 40.42 -30.05 10.03
N ASP A 164 41.41 -30.31 10.90
CA ASP A 164 42.55 -31.13 10.48
C ASP A 164 43.27 -31.69 11.73
N LYS A 165 43.59 -32.98 11.67
CA LYS A 165 44.42 -33.78 12.61
C LYS A 165 43.76 -34.27 13.90
N SER A 166 43.15 -35.46 13.83
CA SER A 166 43.76 -36.72 14.34
C SER A 166 42.69 -37.80 14.59
N GLN A 167 42.42 -38.65 13.59
CA GLN A 167 42.59 -40.11 13.65
C GLN A 167 42.41 -40.74 12.27
#